data_AF-G3F9C3-F1
#
_entry.id   AF-G3F9C3-F1
#
_cell.length_a   1.000
_cell.length_b   1.000
_cell.length_c   1.000
_cell.angle_alpha   90.00
_cell.angle_beta   90.00
_cell.angle_gamma   90.00
#
_symmetry.space_group_name_H-M   'P 1'
#
loop_
_entity.id
_entity.type
_entity.pdbx_description
1 polymer ?
#
loop_
_entity_poly.entity_id
_entity_poly.type
_entity_poly.pdbx_seq_one_letter_code
_entity_poly.pdbx_strand_id
1 'polypeptide(L)'
;RLHAILEAFAGCRRVHVIDFSMKQGMQWPALMQALALRPGGPPSLRLTGIGPPQTDNTDALQQVGWKLAQLADTIHVDFQYRGYVANSLADLKPCMFEAEASGNGNAGADEDP
;
A
#
# COMPACT_ATOMS: atom_id res chain seq x y z
N ARG A 1 -14.36 3.81 -9.27
CA ARG A 1 -15.14 4.63 -8.31
C ARG A 1 -14.74 4.22 -6.90
N LEU A 2 -14.52 5.18 -5.99
CA LEU A 2 -14.10 4.90 -4.61
C LEU A 2 -15.09 4.00 -3.84
N HIS A 3 -16.40 4.18 -4.07
CA HIS A 3 -17.45 3.39 -3.42
C HIS A 3 -17.29 1.87 -3.64
N ALA A 4 -17.09 1.45 -4.90
CA ALA A 4 -16.91 0.04 -5.24
C ALA A 4 -15.66 -0.57 -4.59
N ILE A 5 -14.61 0.23 -4.39
CA ILE A 5 -13.38 -0.21 -3.71
C ILE A 5 -13.67 -0.44 -2.22
N LEU A 6 -14.39 0.48 -1.57
CA LEU A 6 -14.77 0.35 -0.16
C LEU A 6 -15.69 -0.85 0.08
N GLU A 7 -16.66 -1.08 -0.81
CA GLU A 7 -17.52 -2.27 -0.77
C GLU A 7 -16.70 -3.56 -0.88
N ALA A 8 -15.74 -3.61 -1.81
CA ALA A 8 -14.85 -4.76 -1.97
C ALA A 8 -13.95 -5.03 -0.76
N PHE A 9 -13.69 -4.02 0.08
CA PHE A 9 -12.87 -4.15 1.30
C PHE A 9 -13.69 -4.40 2.57
N ALA A 10 -15.01 -4.54 2.46
CA ALA A 10 -15.88 -4.85 3.59
C ALA A 10 -15.44 -6.15 4.27
N GLY A 11 -15.20 -6.10 5.59
CA GLY A 11 -14.76 -7.25 6.38
C GLY A 11 -13.28 -7.65 6.21
N CYS A 12 -12.54 -7.08 5.26
CA CYS A 12 -11.12 -7.40 5.07
C CYS A 12 -10.26 -6.79 6.19
N ARG A 13 -9.31 -7.57 6.74
CA ARG A 13 -8.34 -7.10 7.75
C ARG A 13 -7.02 -6.60 7.16
N ARG A 14 -6.69 -7.04 5.94
CA ARG A 14 -5.53 -6.61 5.18
C ARG A 14 -5.97 -6.32 3.76
N VAL A 15 -5.50 -5.21 3.20
CA VAL A 15 -5.84 -4.75 1.86
C VAL A 15 -4.56 -4.37 1.14
N HIS A 16 -4.42 -4.79 -0.11
CA HIS A 16 -3.35 -4.35 -0.98
C HIS A 16 -3.95 -3.76 -2.25
N VAL A 17 -3.65 -2.49 -2.50
CA VAL A 17 -4.07 -1.78 -3.71
C VAL A 17 -2.88 -1.58 -4.62
N ILE A 18 -3.05 -1.86 -5.91
CA ILE A 18 -2.06 -1.63 -6.95
C ILE A 18 -2.62 -0.60 -7.92
N ASP A 19 -1.98 0.56 -8.01
CA ASP A 19 -2.34 1.67 -8.90
C ASP A 19 -1.37 1.72 -10.08
N PHE A 20 -1.84 1.28 -11.25
CA PHE A 20 -1.08 1.33 -12.50
C PHE A 20 -0.99 2.73 -13.13
N SER A 21 -1.56 3.74 -12.47
CA SER A 21 -1.70 5.10 -12.97
C SER A 21 -1.37 6.15 -11.91
N MET A 22 -0.38 5.86 -11.05
CA MET A 22 -0.03 6.72 -9.93
C MET A 22 0.45 8.09 -10.44
N LYS A 23 -0.39 9.10 -10.23
CA LYS A 23 -0.06 10.52 -10.43
C LYS A 23 0.32 11.14 -9.08
N GLN A 24 -0.38 12.19 -8.65
CA GLN A 24 -0.17 12.81 -7.34
C GLN A 24 -0.83 12.06 -6.17
N GLY A 25 -1.42 10.89 -6.41
CA GLY A 25 -2.03 10.05 -5.37
C GLY A 25 -3.29 10.62 -4.71
N MET A 26 -3.95 11.64 -5.29
CA MET A 26 -5.07 12.38 -4.67
C MET A 26 -6.28 11.54 -4.26
N GLN A 27 -6.46 10.33 -4.81
CA GLN A 27 -7.57 9.44 -4.45
C GLN A 27 -7.34 8.70 -3.12
N TRP A 28 -6.07 8.48 -2.75
CA TRP A 28 -5.68 7.64 -1.62
C TRP A 28 -5.97 8.26 -0.25
N PRO A 29 -5.82 9.59 -0.03
CA PRO A 29 -6.23 10.22 1.22
C PRO A 29 -7.70 9.97 1.58
N ALA A 30 -8.61 10.15 0.61
CA ALA A 30 -10.03 9.93 0.83
C ALA A 30 -10.35 8.46 1.14
N LEU A 31 -9.66 7.51 0.48
CA LEU A 31 -9.78 6.09 0.80
C LEU A 31 -9.31 5.80 2.23
N MET A 32 -8.13 6.27 2.62
CA MET A 32 -7.58 6.03 3.95
C MET A 32 -8.48 6.60 5.05
N GLN A 33 -8.99 7.82 4.86
CA GLN A 33 -9.95 8.44 5.78
C GLN A 33 -11.22 7.61 5.93
N ALA A 34 -11.79 7.11 4.82
CA ALA A 34 -12.97 6.25 4.86
C ALA A 34 -12.69 4.91 5.57
N LEU A 35 -11.50 4.33 5.36
CA LEU A 35 -11.08 3.10 6.03
C LEU A 35 -10.85 3.29 7.53
N ALA A 36 -10.30 4.42 7.96
CA ALA A 36 -10.09 4.76 9.37
C ALA A 36 -11.41 4.84 10.16
N LEU A 37 -12.49 5.25 9.51
CA LEU A 37 -13.82 5.38 10.13
C LEU A 37 -14.63 4.07 10.14
N ARG A 38 -14.07 2.97 9.62
CA ARG A 38 -14.79 1.70 9.52
C ARG A 38 -15.11 1.13 10.91
N PRO A 39 -16.32 0.60 11.14
CA PRO A 39 -16.62 -0.16 12.36
C PRO A 39 -15.64 -1.33 12.53
N GLY A 40 -15.05 -1.47 13.72
CA GLY A 40 -14.00 -2.46 13.99
C GLY A 40 -12.58 -2.02 13.61
N GLY A 41 -12.41 -0.78 13.14
CA GLY A 41 -11.12 -0.17 12.84
C GLY A 41 -10.63 -0.36 11.39
N PRO A 42 -9.57 0.38 11.02
CA PRO A 42 -8.98 0.27 9.69
C PRO A 42 -8.31 -1.09 9.46
N PRO A 43 -8.28 -1.59 8.21
CA PRO A 43 -7.40 -2.68 7.85
C PRO A 43 -5.94 -2.19 7.79
N SER A 44 -5.00 -3.14 7.83
CA SER A 44 -3.65 -2.87 7.32
C SER A 44 -3.72 -2.62 5.81
N LEU A 45 -3.13 -1.53 5.35
CA LEU A 45 -3.20 -1.06 3.98
C LEU A 45 -1.82 -1.03 3.34
N ARG A 46 -1.62 -1.85 2.31
CA ARG A 46 -0.49 -1.71 1.39
C ARG A 46 -0.95 -1.00 0.12
N LEU A 47 -0.19 -0.01 -0.33
CA LEU A 47 -0.39 0.66 -1.60
C LEU A 47 0.87 0.53 -2.45
N THR A 48 0.71 -0.01 -3.65
CA THR A 48 1.74 -0.02 -4.68
C THR A 48 1.37 0.96 -5.77
N GLY A 49 2.19 2.00 -5.96
CA GLY A 49 2.03 2.99 -7.01
C GLY A 49 2.98 2.73 -8.17
N ILE A 50 2.47 2.73 -9.39
CA ILE A 50 3.26 2.60 -10.61
C ILE A 50 3.09 3.87 -11.42
N GLY A 51 4.21 4.46 -11.83
CA GLY A 51 4.22 5.69 -12.62
C GLY A 51 5.35 5.70 -13.64
N PRO A 52 5.27 6.60 -14.64
CA PRO A 52 6.33 6.76 -15.62
C PRO A 52 7.59 7.38 -14.98
N PRO A 53 8.76 7.18 -15.60
CA PRO A 53 9.96 7.92 -15.23
C PRO A 53 9.71 9.43 -15.30
N GLN A 54 10.20 10.17 -14.31
CA GLN A 54 10.13 11.64 -14.35
C GLN A 54 11.31 12.19 -15.17
N THR A 55 11.05 13.25 -15.93
CA THR A 55 12.05 13.89 -16.80
C THR A 55 12.89 14.95 -16.09
N ASP A 56 12.51 15.34 -14.88
CA ASP A 56 13.04 16.48 -14.13
C ASP A 56 13.91 16.06 -12.93
N ASN A 57 14.40 14.81 -12.91
CA ASN A 57 15.14 14.20 -11.81
C ASN A 57 14.40 14.20 -10.46
N THR A 58 13.08 14.41 -10.44
CA THR A 58 12.29 14.30 -9.22
C THR A 58 11.87 12.85 -8.96
N ASP A 59 11.80 12.48 -7.67
CA ASP A 59 11.16 11.23 -7.26
C ASP A 59 9.71 11.49 -6.82
N ALA A 60 8.84 11.72 -7.80
CA ALA A 60 7.43 12.02 -7.57
C ALA A 60 6.70 10.89 -6.82
N LEU A 61 7.05 9.62 -7.12
CA LEU A 61 6.45 8.46 -6.47
C LEU A 61 6.83 8.37 -4.99
N GLN A 62 8.09 8.64 -4.65
CA GLN A 62 8.53 8.69 -3.26
C GLN A 62 7.84 9.82 -2.49
N GLN A 63 7.71 11.01 -3.09
CA GLN A 63 7.01 12.13 -2.47
C GLN A 63 5.54 11.82 -2.17
N VAL A 64 4.84 11.15 -3.09
CA VAL A 64 3.46 10.69 -2.85
C VAL A 64 3.44 9.70 -1.70
N GLY A 65 4.32 8.70 -1.72
CA GLY A 65 4.43 7.71 -0.64
C GLY A 65 4.64 8.33 0.73
N TRP A 66 5.53 9.31 0.83
CA TRP A 66 5.84 10.02 2.07
C TRP A 66 4.64 10.80 2.61
N LYS A 67 3.94 11.56 1.76
CA LYS A 67 2.73 12.31 2.15
C LYS A 67 1.61 11.38 2.62
N LEU A 68 1.44 10.24 1.96
CA LEU A 68 0.44 9.24 2.35
C LEU A 68 0.80 8.57 3.68
N ALA A 69 2.09 8.27 3.91
CA ALA A 69 2.54 7.70 5.18
C ALA A 69 2.32 8.66 6.36
N GLN A 70 2.59 9.96 6.17
CA GLN A 70 2.30 10.98 7.19
C GLN A 70 0.81 11.07 7.52
N LEU A 71 -0.05 11.03 6.50
CA LEU A 71 -1.49 11.03 6.71
C LEU A 71 -1.91 9.77 7.47
N ALA A 72 -1.45 8.59 7.05
CA ALA A 72 -1.80 7.32 7.66
C ALA A 72 -1.41 7.27 9.15
N ASP A 73 -0.23 7.80 9.50
CA ASP A 73 0.22 7.93 10.89
C ASP A 73 -0.73 8.83 11.71
N THR A 74 -1.12 9.97 11.15
CA THR A 74 -2.05 10.94 11.78
C THR A 74 -3.43 10.33 12.07
N ILE A 75 -3.88 9.39 11.25
CA ILE A 75 -5.20 8.74 11.39
C ILE A 75 -5.10 7.28 11.87
N HIS A 76 -3.92 6.88 12.36
CA HIS A 76 -3.64 5.55 12.94
C HIS A 76 -4.00 4.37 12.02
N VAL A 77 -3.70 4.48 10.73
CA VAL A 77 -3.80 3.38 9.76
C VAL A 77 -2.44 2.72 9.60
N ASP A 78 -2.36 1.41 9.85
CA ASP A 78 -1.18 0.61 9.51
C ASP A 78 -0.97 0.62 7.99
N PHE A 79 0.08 1.30 7.53
CA PHE A 79 0.25 1.63 6.12
C PHE A 79 1.65 1.32 5.60
N GLN A 80 1.71 0.74 4.40
CA GLN A 80 2.95 0.52 3.67
C GLN A 80 2.82 1.01 2.22
N TYR A 81 3.83 1.73 1.75
CA TYR A 81 3.92 2.17 0.37
C TYR A 81 5.09 1.52 -0.38
N ARG A 82 4.88 1.16 -1.65
CA ARG A 82 5.94 0.82 -2.61
C ARG A 82 5.70 1.55 -3.93
N GLY A 83 6.69 2.27 -4.43
CA GLY A 83 6.66 2.93 -5.74
C GLY A 83 7.49 2.16 -6.77
N TYR A 84 6.95 1.93 -7.97
CA TYR A 84 7.68 1.36 -9.09
C TYR A 84 7.62 2.28 -10.31
N VAL A 85 8.77 2.46 -10.96
CA VAL A 85 8.87 3.17 -12.22
C VAL A 85 8.76 2.17 -13.36
N ALA A 86 7.83 2.40 -14.30
CA ALA A 86 7.67 1.59 -15.49
C ALA A 86 7.17 2.46 -16.66
N ASN A 87 7.64 2.16 -17.88
CA ASN A 87 7.17 2.84 -19.09
C ASN A 87 5.90 2.18 -19.64
N SER A 88 5.74 0.88 -19.40
CA SER A 88 4.60 0.11 -19.84
C SER A 88 4.28 -1.05 -18.88
N LEU A 89 3.09 -1.63 -19.02
CA LEU A 89 2.72 -2.84 -18.27
C LEU A 89 3.64 -4.04 -18.56
N ALA A 90 4.29 -4.07 -19.73
CA ALA A 90 5.21 -5.16 -20.10
C ALA A 90 6.51 -5.13 -19.26
N ASP A 91 6.84 -3.99 -18.65
CA ASP A 91 8.02 -3.87 -17.77
C ASP A 91 7.76 -4.47 -16.38
N LEU A 92 6.50 -4.79 -16.07
CA LEU A 92 6.06 -5.24 -14.75
C LEU A 92 6.01 -6.77 -14.70
N LYS A 93 6.46 -7.34 -13.58
CA LYS A 93 6.39 -8.78 -13.31
C LYS A 93 5.47 -9.04 -12.11
N PRO A 94 4.69 -10.14 -12.11
CA PRO A 94 3.81 -10.48 -10.99
C PRO A 94 4.52 -10.50 -9.63
N CYS A 95 5.76 -11.00 -9.58
CA CYS A 95 6.55 -11.07 -8.36
C CYS A 95 6.87 -9.71 -7.71
N MET A 96 6.75 -8.60 -8.45
CA MET A 96 6.91 -7.25 -7.91
C MET A 96 5.79 -6.88 -6.92
N PHE A 97 4.67 -7.60 -6.96
CA PHE A 97 3.46 -7.29 -6.20
C PHE A 97 3.14 -8.31 -5.11
N GLU A 98 4.00 -9.31 -4.90
CA GLU A 98 3.77 -10.36 -3.93
C GLU A 98 3.71 -9.81 -2.49
N ALA A 99 2.80 -10.37 -1.69
CA ALA A 99 2.77 -10.13 -0.26
C ALA A 99 3.97 -10.83 0.38
N GLU A 100 4.74 -10.13 1.21
CA GLU A 100 5.80 -10.76 2.00
C GLU A 100 5.12 -11.85 2.86
N ALA A 101 5.53 -13.11 2.71
CA ALA A 101 5.03 -14.17 3.57
C ALA A 101 5.37 -13.79 5.02
N SER A 102 4.38 -13.76 5.91
CA SER A 102 4.63 -13.56 7.33
C SER A 102 5.60 -14.64 7.79
N GLY A 103 6.85 -14.25 8.10
CA GLY A 103 7.88 -15.16 8.57
C GLY A 103 7.42 -15.86 9.83
N ASN A 104 7.06 -17.14 9.69
CA ASN A 104 6.82 -18.03 10.82
C ASN A 104 8.16 -18.70 11.17
N GLY A 105 9.05 -17.96 11.84
CA GLY A 105 10.29 -18.49 12.39
C GLY A 105 10.06 -19.03 13.80
N ASN A 106 9.38 -20.18 13.91
CA ASN A 106 9.45 -20.98 15.12
C ASN A 106 10.83 -21.67 15.14
N ALA A 107 11.76 -21.15 15.93
CA ALA A 107 12.91 -21.90 16.39
C ALA A 107 12.85 -21.94 17.91
N GLY A 108 12.01 -22.84 18.42
CA GLY A 108 12.31 -23.48 19.69
C GLY A 108 13.64 -24.22 19.52
N ALA A 109 14.67 -23.74 20.19
CA ALA A 109 15.74 -24.61 20.62
C ALA A 109 15.45 -24.86 22.09
N ASP A 110 14.94 -26.06 22.35
CA ASP A 110 14.84 -26.66 23.67
C ASP A 110 16.14 -26.41 24.45
N GLU A 111 15.98 -25.84 25.64
CA GLU A 111 16.92 -26.04 26.73
C GLU A 111 16.84 -27.51 27.13
N ASP A 112 17.97 -28.24 27.08
CA ASP A 112 18.24 -29.34 28.01
C ASP A 112 19.69 -29.85 27.91
N PRO A 113 20.30 -30.39 28.98
CA PRO A 113 20.02 -30.22 30.42
C PRO A 113 21.17 -29.53 31.19
#